data_AF-A0A135UI46-F1
#
_entry.id   AF-A0A135UI46-F1
#
_cell.length_a   1.000
_cell.length_b   1.000
_cell.length_c   1.000
_cell.angle_alpha   90.00
_cell.angle_beta   90.00
_cell.angle_gamma   90.00
#
_symmetry.space_group_name_H-M   'P 1'
#
loop_
_entity.id
_entity.type
_entity.pdbx_description
1 polymer ?
#
loop_
_entity_poly.entity_id
_entity_poly.type
_entity_poly.pdbx_seq_one_letter_code
_entity_poly.pdbx_strand_id
1 'polypeptide(L)' 'MSIRLIDTETLQLKSFASSHAPAYAILSHTWAENEEVGLQELTQIGETPNHKASRKSGYEKIIVLVSPLSQ' A
#
# COMPACT_ATOMS: atom_id res chain seq x y z
N MET A 1 4.83 20.39 3.52
CA MET A 1 5.19 19.14 2.80
C MET A 1 3.96 18.23 2.79
N SER A 2 3.95 17.19 1.95
CA SER A 2 2.88 16.18 1.91
C SER A 2 3.47 14.79 2.11
N ILE A 3 2.67 13.90 2.70
CA ILE A 3 2.98 12.47 2.82
C ILE A 3 1.97 11.69 1.99
N ARG A 4 2.41 10.61 1.33
CA ARG A 4 1.54 9.68 0.61
C ARG A 4 1.47 8.38 1.40
N LEU A 5 0.25 7.96 1.73
CA LEU A 5 -0.02 6.75 2.50
C LEU A 5 -0.98 5.86 1.71
N ILE A 6 -0.97 4.57 2.04
CA ILE A 6 -1.93 3.60 1.51
C ILE A 6 -3.20 3.70 2.37
N ASP A 7 -4.33 3.94 1.73
CA ASP A 7 -5.64 3.92 2.35
C ASP A 7 -6.06 2.47 2.63
N THR A 8 -6.44 2.16 3.87
CA THR A 8 -6.71 0.78 4.32
C THR A 8 -8.04 0.24 3.77
N GLU A 9 -8.97 1.09 3.36
CA GLU A 9 -10.26 0.63 2.83
C GLU A 9 -10.18 0.39 1.32
N THR A 10 -9.43 1.25 0.63
CA THR A 10 -9.38 1.26 -0.84
C THR A 10 -8.08 0.69 -1.42
N LEU A 11 -7.06 0.51 -0.59
CA LEU A 11 -5.68 0.15 -0.98
C LEU A 11 -5.06 1.13 -1.99
N GLN A 12 -5.63 2.32 -2.13
CA GLN A 12 -5.14 3.37 -3.02
C GLN A 12 -4.17 4.30 -2.30
N LEU A 13 -3.28 4.93 -3.08
CA LEU A 13 -2.40 5.97 -2.56
C LEU A 13 -3.17 7.27 -2.36
N LYS A 14 -3.16 7.79 -1.14
CA LYS A 14 -3.79 9.06 -0.78
C LYS A 14 -2.74 10.03 -0.23
N SER A 15 -2.83 11.28 -0.69
CA SER A 15 -1.93 12.35 -0.24
C SER A 15 -2.54 13.07 0.96
N PHE A 16 -1.74 13.25 2.00
CA PHE A 16 -2.12 14.00 3.19
C PHE A 16 -1.16 15.16 3.41
N ALA A 17 -1.67 16.29 3.89
CA ALA A 17 -0.81 17.35 4.40
C ALA A 17 -0.06 16.81 5.63
N SER A 18 1.26 17.03 5.72
CA SER A 18 2.07 16.49 6.83
C SER A 18 1.52 16.86 8.22
N SER A 19 0.90 18.03 8.36
CA SER A 19 0.27 18.51 9.60
C SER A 19 -1.05 17.82 9.95
N HIS A 20 -1.64 17.07 9.03
CA HIS A 20 -2.94 16.40 9.16
C HIS A 20 -2.88 14.94 8.72
N ALA A 21 -1.69 14.32 8.79
CA ALA A 21 -1.57 12.90 8.49
C ALA A 21 -2.34 12.09 9.56
N PRO A 22 -3.19 11.13 9.16
CA PRO A 22 -3.87 10.25 10.10
C PRO A 22 -2.86 9.34 10.81
N ALA A 23 -3.31 8.55 11.80
CA ALA A 23 -2.48 7.49 12.35
C ALA A 23 -2.09 6.51 11.23
N TYR A 24 -0.81 6.14 11.15
CA TYR A 24 -0.30 5.21 10.16
C TYR A 24 0.74 4.27 10.79
N ALA A 25 0.89 3.11 10.18
CA ALA A 25 1.94 2.15 10.50
C ALA A 25 2.92 2.05 9.34
N ILE A 26 4.19 1.82 9.65
CA ILE A 26 5.23 1.55 8.64
C ILE A 26 5.40 0.03 8.54
N LEU A 27 5.21 -0.50 7.33
CA LEU A 27 5.51 -1.90 7.01
C LEU A 27 7.02 -2.09 6.87
N SER A 28 7.62 -2.94 7.70
CA SER A 28 9.07 -3.18 7.71
C SER A 28 9.57 -3.99 6.49
N HIS A 29 10.82 -3.73 6.10
CA HIS A 29 11.57 -4.20 4.90
C HIS A 29 11.97 -5.69 4.92
N THR A 30 11.06 -6.57 5.30
CA THR A 30 11.16 -8.00 4.98
C THR A 30 10.30 -8.29 3.77
N TRP A 31 10.70 -7.72 2.62
CA TRP A 31 10.14 -8.08 1.33
C TRP A 31 10.98 -9.23 0.76
N ALA A 32 10.35 -10.19 0.09
CA ALA A 32 11.10 -11.15 -0.70
C ALA A 32 11.78 -10.41 -1.88
N GLU A 33 12.92 -10.93 -2.33
CA GLU A 33 13.68 -10.31 -3.42
C GLU A 33 12.81 -10.21 -4.68
N ASN A 34 12.78 -9.03 -5.32
CA ASN A 34 11.94 -8.70 -6.49
C ASN A 34 10.41 -8.71 -6.26
N GLU A 35 9.96 -8.93 -5.03
CA GLU A 35 8.54 -9.02 -4.66
C GLU A 35 8.03 -7.76 -3.95
N GLU A 36 8.90 -6.77 -3.72
CA GLU A 36 8.48 -5.46 -3.25
C GLU A 36 7.57 -4.78 -4.29
N VAL A 37 6.48 -4.16 -3.81
CA VAL A 37 5.56 -3.38 -4.65
C VAL A 37 5.98 -1.93 -4.58
N GLY A 38 6.46 -1.39 -5.71
CA GLY A 38 6.84 0.01 -5.79
C GLY A 38 5.64 0.97 -5.86
N LEU A 39 5.90 2.27 -5.71
CA LEU A 39 4.87 3.32 -5.77
C LEU A 39 4.07 3.28 -7.08
N GLN A 40 4.75 3.15 -8.23
CA GLN A 40 4.12 3.12 -9.54
C GLN A 40 3.26 1.86 -9.72
N GLU A 41 3.76 0.71 -9.26
CA GLU A 41 3.02 -0.56 -9.33
C GLU A 41 1.75 -0.50 -8.48
N LEU A 42 1.80 0.12 -7.30
CA LEU A 42 0.64 0.29 -6.44
C LEU A 42 -0.42 1.18 -7.08
N THR A 43 -0.02 2.28 -7.74
CA THR A 43 -0.96 3.10 -8.55
C THR A 43 -1.59 2.27 -9.66
N GLN A 44 -0.79 1.50 -10.41
CA GLN A 44 -1.27 0.68 -11.53
C GLN A 44 -2.24 -0.43 -11.09
N ILE A 45 -2.06 -1.00 -9.90
CA ILE A 45 -2.99 -1.99 -9.33
C ILE A 45 -4.38 -1.39 -9.13
N GLY A 46 -4.47 -0.12 -8.70
CA GLY A 46 -5.74 0.58 -8.53
C GLY A 46 -6.44 0.94 -9.83
N GLU A 47 -5.68 1.25 -10.87
CA GLU A 47 -6.21 1.68 -12.17
C GLU A 47 -6.56 0.50 -13.08
N THR A 48 -5.79 -0.59 -13.00
CA THR A 48 -5.89 -1.74 -13.90
C THR A 48 -6.27 -3.01 -13.14
N PRO A 49 -7.49 -3.54 -13.34
CA PRO A 49 -7.88 -4.83 -12.80
C PRO A 49 -6.88 -5.92 -13.22
N ASN A 50 -6.45 -6.76 -12.28
CA ASN A 50 -5.53 -7.90 -12.51
C ASN A 50 -4.10 -7.51 -12.94
N HIS A 51 -3.61 -6.32 -12.55
CA HIS A 51 -2.22 -5.92 -12.77
C HIS A 51 -1.23 -6.94 -12.17
N LYS A 52 -0.14 -7.27 -12.89
CA LYS A 52 0.84 -8.30 -12.48
C LYS A 52 1.40 -8.10 -11.05
N ALA A 53 1.54 -6.85 -10.63
CA ALA A 53 2.10 -6.53 -9.32
C ALA A 53 1.14 -6.88 -8.15
N SER A 54 -0.16 -7.09 -8.41
CA SER A 54 -1.09 -7.58 -7.39
C SER A 54 -0.82 -9.04 -7.00
N ARG A 55 0.03 -9.75 -7.76
CA ARG A 55 0.46 -11.13 -7.47
C ARG A 55 1.77 -11.21 -6.70
N LYS A 56 2.44 -10.07 -6.47
CA LYS A 56 3.65 -10.03 -5.66
C LYS A 56 3.30 -10.36 -4.22
N SER A 57 4.13 -11.16 -3.55
CA SER A 57 3.99 -11.45 -2.12
C SER A 57 4.04 -10.18 -1.27
N GLY A 58 4.67 -9.10 -1.76
CA GLY A 58 4.58 -7.80 -1.12
C GLY A 58 3.18 -7.20 -1.11
N TYR A 59 2.39 -7.37 -2.18
CA TYR A 59 1.02 -6.88 -2.19
C TYR A 59 0.13 -7.66 -1.23
N GLU A 60 0.34 -8.97 -1.14
CA GLU A 60 -0.35 -9.83 -0.16
C GLU A 60 -0.07 -9.38 1.28
N LYS A 61 1.19 -9.06 1.61
CA LYS A 61 1.55 -8.52 2.94
C LYS A 61 0.78 -7.25 3.28
N ILE A 62 0.56 -6.36 2.29
CA ILE A 62 -0.24 -5.13 2.47
C ILE A 62 -1.70 -5.51 2.79
N ILE A 63 -2.32 -6.39 2.00
CA ILE A 63 -3.71 -6.82 2.22
C ILE A 63 -3.88 -7.49 3.59
N VAL A 64 -2.97 -8.42 3.94
CA VAL A 64 -3.04 -9.18 5.19
C VAL A 64 -2.90 -8.27 6.41
N LEU A 65 -2.07 -7.21 6.34
CA LEU A 65 -1.93 -6.29 7.45
C LEU A 65 -3.14 -5.35 7.60
N VAL A 66 -3.77 -5.00 6.47
CA VAL A 66 -4.93 -4.11 6.43
C VAL A 66 -6.21 -4.82 6.87
N SER A 67 -6.41 -6.08 6.48
CA SER A 67 -7.60 -6.87 6.82
C SER A 67 -7.97 -6.91 8.32
N PRO A 68 -7.02 -7.11 9.27
CA PRO A 68 -7.31 -7.09 10.70
C PRO A 68 -7.45 -5.68 11.31
N LEU A 69 -7.12 -4.61 10.58
CA LEU A 69 -7.24 -3.23 11.04
C LEU A 69 -8.62 -2.61 10.73
N SER A 70 -9.46 -3.30 9.96
CA SER A 70 -10.81 -2.85 9.55
C SER A 70 -11.94 -3.43 10.43
N GLN A 71 -11.64 -3.98 11.62
CA GLN A 71 -12.62 -4.44 12.61
C GLN A 71 -12.75 -3.50 13.81
#